data_AF-A0A7C1X1S4-F1
#
_entry.id   AF-A0A7C1X1S4-F1
#
_cell.length_a   1.000
_cell.length_b   1.000
_cell.length_c   1.000
_cell.angle_alpha   90.00
_cell.angle_beta   90.00
_cell.angle_gamma   90.00
#
_symmetry.space_group_name_H-M   'P 1'
#
loop_
_entity.id
_entity.type
_entity.pdbx_description
1 polymer ?
#
loop_
_entity_poly.entity_id
_entity_poly.type
_entity_poly.pdbx_seq_one_letter_code
_entity_poly.pdbx_strand_id
1 'polypeptide(L)'
;MNTLNPESLILEKISAYLKGGFIRDIYDIYFLLRYSSKEKIKNALLKLLKNFKKTVNEKELKFLIIIGVAPKLEEILNKIKNMRKDKHIAKIRDFIKRTPIFSSKDIERITKNKNYAHLILNKLTNRGEIFRFVKGFYTSFNDPTYSVFCFKPDYIGLYEAFSLRNLWEQETNTIIITTKRVKGGIRKILDSNVIIKRIKPKYFFGFDYVKYDNFYIPVSDLEKPLIDLIYFKEPLTSQILKNIKKTIEKKKILKYLKSYPKNFQKFVLEKIEI
;
A
#
# COMPACT_ATOMS: atom_id res chain seq x y z
N MET A 1 8.48 19.89 -48.34
CA MET A 1 7.42 18.87 -48.22
C MET A 1 6.87 18.91 -46.80
N ASN A 2 5.58 19.23 -46.62
CA ASN A 2 4.94 19.19 -45.30
C ASN A 2 4.70 17.72 -44.90
N THR A 3 5.62 17.14 -44.14
CA THR A 3 5.40 15.83 -43.50
C THR A 3 4.29 15.99 -42.45
N LEU A 4 3.15 15.35 -42.71
CA LEU A 4 2.03 15.30 -41.76
C LEU A 4 2.49 14.72 -40.42
N ASN A 5 2.07 15.35 -39.33
CA ASN A 5 2.37 14.96 -37.96
C ASN A 5 1.82 13.53 -37.68
N PRO A 6 2.54 12.62 -36.98
CA PRO A 6 2.10 11.24 -36.75
C PRO A 6 0.65 11.08 -36.26
N GLU A 7 0.15 12.01 -35.43
CA GLU A 7 -1.24 11.98 -34.98
C GLU A 7 -2.25 12.20 -36.11
N SER A 8 -2.00 13.10 -37.06
CA SER A 8 -2.94 13.33 -38.16
C SER A 8 -3.00 12.13 -39.10
N LEU A 9 -1.86 11.49 -39.34
CA LEU A 9 -1.78 10.24 -40.09
C LEU A 9 -2.54 9.10 -39.39
N ILE A 10 -2.45 9.01 -38.06
CA ILE A 10 -3.23 8.04 -37.28
C ILE A 10 -4.73 8.29 -37.44
N LEU A 11 -5.18 9.54 -37.34
CA LEU A 11 -6.59 9.89 -37.48
C LEU A 11 -7.14 9.55 -38.87
N GLU A 12 -6.36 9.83 -39.91
CA GLU A 12 -6.68 9.50 -41.28
C GLU A 12 -6.82 7.99 -41.47
N LYS A 13 -5.86 7.21 -40.96
CA LYS A 13 -5.88 5.74 -41.05
C LYS A 13 -7.02 5.12 -40.25
N ILE A 14 -7.39 5.68 -39.09
CA ILE A 14 -8.57 5.25 -38.34
C ILE A 14 -9.85 5.47 -39.17
N SER A 15 -9.96 6.63 -39.83
CA SER A 15 -11.10 6.95 -40.67
C SER A 15 -11.18 6.01 -41.88
N ALA A 16 -10.04 5.76 -42.55
CA ALA A 16 -9.93 4.83 -43.67
C ALA A 16 -10.35 3.41 -43.25
N TYR A 17 -9.86 2.93 -42.11
CA TYR A 17 -10.25 1.63 -41.58
C TYR A 17 -11.75 1.53 -41.31
N LEU A 18 -12.33 2.54 -40.64
CA LEU A 18 -13.75 2.52 -40.30
C LEU A 18 -14.66 2.54 -41.54
N LYS A 19 -14.16 3.02 -42.68
CA LYS A 19 -14.87 3.00 -43.97
C LYS A 19 -14.66 1.69 -44.74
N GLY A 20 -13.42 1.21 -44.85
CA GLY A 20 -13.05 0.13 -45.76
C GLY A 20 -12.70 -1.22 -45.09
N GLY A 21 -12.40 -1.23 -43.81
CA GLY A 21 -12.07 -2.46 -43.06
C GLY A 21 -10.78 -3.15 -43.49
N PHE A 22 -9.83 -2.43 -44.09
CA PHE A 22 -8.56 -2.98 -44.59
C PHE A 22 -7.52 -3.16 -43.48
N ILE A 23 -6.85 -4.31 -43.47
CA ILE A 23 -5.92 -4.65 -42.38
C ILE A 23 -4.64 -3.78 -42.38
N ARG A 24 -4.21 -3.30 -43.54
CA ARG A 24 -3.06 -2.38 -43.69
C ARG A 24 -3.24 -1.10 -42.86
N ASP A 25 -4.47 -0.56 -42.80
CA ASP A 25 -4.72 0.66 -42.02
C ASP A 25 -4.52 0.42 -40.51
N ILE A 26 -4.89 -0.76 -40.01
CA ILE A 26 -4.62 -1.16 -38.62
C ILE A 26 -3.11 -1.27 -38.35
N TYR A 27 -2.36 -1.80 -39.31
CA TYR A 27 -0.91 -1.89 -39.20
C TYR A 27 -0.25 -0.51 -39.16
N ASP A 28 -0.64 0.39 -40.06
CA ASP A 28 -0.16 1.77 -40.09
C ASP A 28 -0.46 2.49 -38.77
N ILE A 29 -1.68 2.33 -38.24
CA ILE A 29 -2.06 2.86 -36.91
C ILE A 29 -1.11 2.30 -35.84
N TYR A 30 -0.87 1.00 -35.80
CA TYR A 30 0.01 0.39 -34.80
C TYR A 30 1.46 0.90 -34.89
N PHE A 31 1.99 1.04 -36.09
CA PHE A 31 3.34 1.53 -36.32
C PHE A 31 3.46 2.99 -35.87
N LEU A 32 2.53 3.83 -36.32
CA LEU A 32 2.50 5.26 -36.01
C LEU A 32 2.29 5.53 -34.51
N LEU A 33 1.61 4.64 -33.78
CA LEU A 33 1.47 4.73 -32.32
C LEU A 33 2.81 4.79 -31.57
N ARG A 34 3.93 4.36 -32.18
CA ARG A 34 5.27 4.47 -31.58
C ARG A 34 5.80 5.91 -31.57
N TYR A 35 5.25 6.79 -32.42
CA TYR A 35 5.77 8.13 -32.68
C TYR A 35 4.78 9.25 -32.33
N SER A 36 3.63 8.91 -31.74
CA SER A 36 2.54 9.86 -31.47
C SER A 36 2.32 10.14 -29.97
N SER A 37 1.91 11.36 -29.64
CA SER A 37 1.42 11.76 -28.32
C SER A 37 0.04 11.16 -28.03
N LYS A 38 -0.06 10.44 -26.91
CA LYS A 38 -1.21 9.61 -26.53
C LYS A 38 -2.51 10.39 -26.29
N GLU A 39 -2.43 11.66 -25.93
CA GLU A 39 -3.60 12.45 -25.52
C GLU A 39 -4.45 12.88 -26.73
N LYS A 40 -3.82 13.27 -27.83
CA LYS A 40 -4.51 13.85 -29.00
C LYS A 40 -5.32 12.82 -29.80
N ILE A 41 -4.89 11.55 -29.82
CA ILE A 41 -5.49 10.49 -30.65
C ILE A 41 -6.42 9.54 -29.90
N LYS A 42 -6.55 9.73 -28.58
CA LYS A 42 -7.27 8.82 -27.67
C LYS A 42 -8.72 8.57 -28.08
N ASN A 43 -9.47 9.63 -28.38
CA ASN A 43 -10.89 9.52 -28.69
C ASN A 43 -11.12 8.78 -30.02
N ALA A 44 -10.24 8.99 -30.99
CA ALA A 44 -10.30 8.30 -32.27
C ALA A 44 -10.00 6.80 -32.12
N LEU A 45 -9.00 6.43 -31.31
CA LEU A 45 -8.71 5.02 -31.00
C LEU A 45 -9.88 4.34 -30.26
N LEU A 46 -10.57 5.05 -29.37
CA LEU A 46 -11.78 4.52 -28.71
C LEU A 46 -12.92 4.29 -29.70
N LYS A 47 -13.12 5.21 -30.65
CA LYS A 47 -14.10 5.06 -31.72
C LYS A 47 -13.76 3.87 -32.63
N LEU A 48 -12.48 3.70 -32.96
CA LEU A 48 -11.97 2.54 -33.69
C LEU A 48 -12.32 1.23 -32.97
N LEU A 49 -12.00 1.11 -31.67
CA LEU A 49 -12.26 -0.10 -30.90
C LEU A 49 -13.75 -0.44 -30.80
N LYS A 50 -14.61 0.57 -30.61
CA LYS A 50 -16.06 0.36 -30.48
C LYS A 50 -16.69 -0.14 -31.78
N ASN A 51 -16.18 0.33 -32.91
CA ASN A 51 -16.72 0.04 -34.24
C ASN A 51 -15.84 -0.96 -35.01
N PHE A 52 -14.94 -1.65 -34.32
CA PHE A 52 -14.04 -2.60 -34.93
C PHE A 52 -14.84 -3.80 -35.46
N LYS A 53 -14.80 -4.02 -36.77
CA LYS A 53 -15.34 -5.23 -37.42
C LYS A 53 -14.17 -6.08 -37.90
N LYS A 54 -14.32 -7.41 -37.87
CA LYS A 54 -13.28 -8.36 -38.32
C LYS A 54 -13.00 -8.12 -39.81
N THR A 55 -11.73 -7.98 -40.18
CA THR A 55 -11.31 -7.51 -41.51
C THR A 55 -11.63 -8.50 -42.61
N VAL A 56 -11.91 -7.99 -43.81
CA VAL A 56 -12.29 -8.77 -45.00
C VAL A 56 -11.11 -9.58 -45.59
N ASN A 57 -9.86 -9.20 -45.30
CA ASN A 57 -8.64 -9.83 -45.85
C ASN A 57 -7.67 -10.38 -44.76
N GLU A 58 -7.99 -11.53 -44.15
CA GLU A 58 -7.05 -12.25 -43.27
C GLU A 58 -5.85 -12.85 -44.04
N LYS A 59 -5.97 -13.10 -45.35
CA LYS A 59 -4.90 -13.71 -46.18
C LYS A 59 -3.68 -12.81 -46.35
N GLU A 60 -3.85 -11.50 -46.49
CA GLU A 60 -2.74 -10.53 -46.58
C GLU A 60 -1.97 -10.39 -45.26
N LEU A 61 -2.65 -10.53 -44.12
CA LEU A 61 -2.02 -10.48 -42.80
C LEU A 61 -1.10 -11.70 -42.58
N LYS A 62 -1.48 -12.90 -43.05
CA LYS A 62 -0.62 -14.08 -43.00
C LYS A 62 0.70 -13.84 -43.75
N PHE A 63 0.66 -13.16 -44.89
CA PHE A 63 1.86 -12.84 -45.68
C PHE A 63 2.81 -11.88 -44.92
N LEU A 64 2.26 -10.84 -44.28
CA LEU A 64 3.03 -9.89 -43.48
C LEU A 64 3.57 -10.47 -42.15
N ILE A 65 2.86 -11.44 -41.56
CA ILE A 65 3.31 -12.18 -40.36
C ILE A 65 4.42 -13.17 -40.72
N ILE A 66 4.33 -13.85 -41.86
CA ILE A 66 5.34 -14.81 -42.35
C ILE A 66 6.68 -14.10 -42.65
N ILE A 67 6.65 -12.85 -43.09
CA ILE A 67 7.85 -12.03 -43.36
C ILE A 67 8.40 -11.36 -42.06
N GLY A 68 7.76 -11.58 -40.90
CA GLY A 68 8.24 -11.10 -39.60
C GLY A 68 7.98 -9.61 -39.32
N VAL A 69 7.09 -8.97 -40.07
CA VAL A 69 6.92 -7.50 -40.05
C VAL A 69 5.72 -7.05 -39.19
N ALA A 70 4.70 -7.89 -38.99
CA ALA A 70 3.46 -7.45 -38.35
C ALA A 70 3.12 -8.17 -37.02
N PRO A 71 2.82 -7.43 -35.92
CA PRO A 71 2.30 -8.02 -34.70
C PRO A 71 0.86 -8.51 -34.88
N LYS A 72 0.48 -9.55 -34.15
CA LYS A 72 -0.89 -10.10 -34.19
C LYS A 72 -1.91 -9.04 -33.76
N LEU A 73 -3.12 -9.06 -34.35
CA LEU A 73 -4.21 -8.15 -33.99
C LEU A 73 -4.46 -8.08 -32.47
N GLU A 74 -4.32 -9.20 -31.78
CA GLU A 74 -4.41 -9.30 -30.32
C GLU A 74 -3.36 -8.44 -29.60
N GLU A 75 -2.12 -8.37 -30.10
CA GLU A 75 -1.05 -7.54 -29.53
C GLU A 75 -1.34 -6.05 -29.72
N ILE A 76 -1.89 -5.67 -30.87
CA ILE A 76 -2.30 -4.29 -31.18
C ILE A 76 -3.43 -3.87 -30.22
N LEU A 77 -4.46 -4.70 -30.09
CA LEU A 77 -5.57 -4.47 -29.16
C LEU A 77 -5.11 -4.42 -27.70
N ASN A 78 -4.14 -5.27 -27.32
CA ASN A 78 -3.54 -5.25 -25.99
C ASN A 78 -2.74 -3.96 -25.74
N LYS A 79 -1.99 -3.46 -26.73
CA LYS A 79 -1.25 -2.19 -26.62
C LYS A 79 -2.19 -1.00 -26.43
N ILE A 80 -3.30 -0.96 -27.16
CA ILE A 80 -4.31 0.11 -27.01
C ILE A 80 -5.02 0.00 -25.65
N LYS A 81 -5.36 -1.21 -25.18
CA LYS A 81 -5.87 -1.42 -23.81
C LYS A 81 -4.88 -0.98 -22.73
N ASN A 82 -3.57 -1.12 -22.97
CA ASN A 82 -2.53 -0.67 -22.06
C ASN A 82 -2.43 0.87 -21.98
N MET A 83 -2.88 1.63 -22.96
CA MET A 83 -2.84 3.10 -22.90
C MET A 83 -3.84 3.71 -21.89
N ARG A 84 -4.93 3.01 -21.55
CA ARG A 84 -5.87 3.42 -20.47
C ARG A 84 -5.28 3.18 -19.07
N LYS A 85 -4.26 2.33 -18.96
CA LYS A 85 -3.62 1.87 -17.71
C LYS A 85 -2.69 2.93 -17.09
N ASP A 86 -2.10 3.81 -17.91
CA ASP A 86 -1.16 4.86 -17.48
C ASP A 86 -1.82 5.90 -16.54
N LYS A 87 -3.11 6.23 -16.74
CA LYS A 87 -3.85 7.17 -15.86
C LYS A 87 -3.99 6.65 -14.43
N HIS A 88 -4.20 5.34 -14.26
CA HIS A 88 -4.33 4.75 -12.93
C HIS A 88 -2.98 4.65 -12.22
N ILE A 89 -1.89 4.41 -12.95
CA ILE A 89 -0.55 4.30 -12.36
C ILE A 89 -0.12 5.58 -11.66
N ALA A 90 -0.30 6.75 -12.30
CA ALA A 90 0.04 8.04 -11.68
C ALA A 90 -0.75 8.27 -10.38
N LYS A 91 -2.07 8.02 -10.43
CA LYS A 91 -2.95 8.14 -9.26
C LYS A 91 -2.58 7.15 -8.14
N ILE A 92 -2.25 5.91 -8.50
CA ILE A 92 -1.81 4.88 -7.55
C ILE A 92 -0.50 5.30 -6.89
N ARG A 93 0.47 5.80 -7.64
CA ARG A 93 1.75 6.26 -7.09
C ARG A 93 1.58 7.45 -6.15
N ASP A 94 0.77 8.44 -6.49
CA ASP A 94 0.48 9.57 -5.59
C ASP A 94 -0.23 9.08 -4.31
N PHE A 95 -1.22 8.18 -4.44
CA PHE A 95 -1.89 7.57 -3.28
C PHE A 95 -0.91 6.82 -2.36
N ILE A 96 -0.04 5.99 -2.93
CA ILE A 96 0.95 5.18 -2.19
C ILE A 96 1.90 6.09 -1.41
N LYS A 97 2.41 7.17 -2.03
CA LYS A 97 3.32 8.12 -1.37
C LYS A 97 2.72 8.82 -0.15
N ARG A 98 1.40 8.97 -0.10
CA ARG A 98 0.68 9.66 0.98
C ARG A 98 0.06 8.72 2.00
N THR A 99 0.25 7.42 1.85
CA THR A 99 -0.44 6.42 2.67
C THR A 99 0.58 5.46 3.27
N PRO A 100 0.74 5.42 4.61
CA PRO A 100 1.80 4.62 5.24
C PRO A 100 1.61 3.12 5.01
N ILE A 101 0.35 2.66 5.02
CA ILE A 101 -0.04 1.28 4.69
C ILE A 101 -1.35 1.31 3.91
N PHE A 102 -1.42 0.54 2.83
CA PHE A 102 -2.64 0.37 2.04
C PHE A 102 -2.92 -1.11 1.77
N SER A 103 -4.19 -1.44 1.55
CA SER A 103 -4.64 -2.79 1.26
C SER A 103 -4.77 -3.03 -0.24
N SER A 104 -4.83 -4.31 -0.65
CA SER A 104 -5.18 -4.64 -2.04
C SER A 104 -6.52 -4.04 -2.45
N LYS A 105 -7.49 -4.01 -1.53
CA LYS A 105 -8.83 -3.44 -1.75
C LYS A 105 -8.78 -1.94 -2.06
N ASP A 106 -7.80 -1.21 -1.54
CA ASP A 106 -7.66 0.22 -1.85
C ASP A 106 -7.26 0.42 -3.32
N ILE A 107 -6.34 -0.40 -3.83
CA ILE A 107 -5.97 -0.40 -5.24
C ILE A 107 -7.12 -0.91 -6.12
N GLU A 108 -7.87 -1.90 -5.66
CA GLU A 108 -9.09 -2.38 -6.34
C GLU A 108 -10.12 -1.25 -6.50
N ARG A 109 -10.32 -0.41 -5.47
CA ARG A 109 -11.21 0.76 -5.54
C ARG A 109 -10.72 1.82 -6.53
N ILE A 110 -9.41 2.10 -6.57
CA ILE A 110 -8.81 3.08 -7.50
C ILE A 110 -8.91 2.61 -8.95
N THR A 111 -8.69 1.32 -9.19
CA THR A 111 -8.69 0.72 -10.53
C THR A 111 -10.08 0.30 -11.00
N LYS A 112 -11.01 0.08 -10.07
CA LYS A 112 -12.33 -0.55 -10.30
C LYS A 112 -12.22 -1.93 -10.97
N ASN A 113 -11.09 -2.62 -10.81
CA ASN A 113 -10.83 -3.92 -11.43
C ASN A 113 -9.85 -4.75 -10.60
N LYS A 114 -10.35 -5.86 -10.05
CA LYS A 114 -9.60 -6.74 -9.16
C LYS A 114 -8.35 -7.36 -9.80
N ASN A 115 -8.49 -7.93 -10.99
CA ASN A 115 -7.39 -8.58 -11.69
C ASN A 115 -6.29 -7.58 -12.05
N TYR A 116 -6.70 -6.38 -12.47
CA TYR A 116 -5.75 -5.32 -12.80
C TYR A 116 -5.04 -4.77 -11.55
N ALA A 117 -5.74 -4.61 -10.43
CA ALA A 117 -5.13 -4.23 -9.15
C ALA A 117 -4.04 -5.21 -8.71
N HIS A 118 -4.33 -6.51 -8.75
CA HIS A 118 -3.34 -7.54 -8.41
C HIS A 118 -2.14 -7.53 -9.35
N LEU A 119 -2.35 -7.36 -10.66
CA LEU A 119 -1.27 -7.24 -11.64
C LEU A 119 -0.36 -6.04 -11.34
N ILE A 120 -0.93 -4.88 -11.00
CA ILE A 120 -0.16 -3.69 -10.64
C ILE A 120 0.64 -3.92 -9.35
N LEU A 121 0.00 -4.47 -8.31
CA LEU A 121 0.66 -4.75 -7.04
C LEU A 121 1.87 -5.68 -7.24
N ASN A 122 1.71 -6.76 -8.01
CA ASN A 122 2.81 -7.67 -8.33
C ASN A 122 3.92 -6.94 -9.09
N LYS A 123 3.58 -6.12 -10.09
CA LYS A 123 4.55 -5.36 -10.87
C LYS A 123 5.33 -4.35 -10.03
N LEU A 124 4.66 -3.61 -9.15
CA LEU A 124 5.30 -2.64 -8.26
C LEU A 124 6.17 -3.34 -7.21
N THR A 125 5.72 -4.47 -6.67
CA THR A 125 6.49 -5.29 -5.71
C THR A 125 7.76 -5.83 -6.37
N ASN A 126 7.66 -6.41 -7.57
CA ASN A 126 8.81 -6.94 -8.30
C ASN A 126 9.85 -5.86 -8.69
N ARG A 127 9.44 -4.59 -8.70
CA ARG A 127 10.32 -3.45 -8.98
C ARG A 127 10.91 -2.82 -7.71
N GLY A 128 10.53 -3.30 -6.52
CA GLY A 128 10.89 -2.66 -5.25
C GLY A 128 10.22 -1.30 -5.02
N GLU A 129 9.19 -0.93 -5.80
CA GLU A 129 8.45 0.33 -5.58
C GLU A 129 7.55 0.24 -4.33
N ILE A 130 7.14 -0.98 -3.96
CA ILE A 130 6.35 -1.27 -2.76
C ILE A 130 6.80 -2.58 -2.12
N PHE A 131 6.56 -2.70 -0.82
CA PHE A 131 6.84 -3.87 0.00
C PHE A 131 5.54 -4.45 0.53
N ARG A 132 5.46 -5.78 0.61
CA ARG A 132 4.33 -6.49 1.19
C ARG A 132 4.63 -6.81 2.66
N PHE A 133 3.88 -6.23 3.58
CA PHE A 133 4.07 -6.45 5.02
C PHE A 133 3.39 -7.72 5.51
N VAL A 134 2.09 -7.85 5.18
CA VAL A 134 1.29 -9.04 5.47
C VAL A 134 0.39 -9.35 4.28
N LYS A 135 -0.30 -10.49 4.31
CA LYS A 135 -1.24 -10.84 3.23
C LYS A 135 -2.28 -9.74 3.03
N GLY A 136 -2.23 -9.13 1.84
CA GLY A 136 -3.18 -8.10 1.42
C GLY A 136 -2.84 -6.67 1.83
N PHE A 137 -1.72 -6.43 2.52
CA PHE A 137 -1.27 -5.09 2.94
C PHE A 137 0.14 -4.78 2.43
N TYR A 138 0.32 -3.55 1.98
CA TYR A 138 1.51 -3.07 1.29
C TYR A 138 1.87 -1.66 1.75
N THR A 139 3.10 -1.25 1.47
CA THR A 139 3.64 0.09 1.73
C THR A 139 4.71 0.45 0.72
N SER A 140 5.01 1.74 0.53
CA SER A 140 6.25 2.19 -0.12
C SER A 140 7.36 2.53 0.86
N PHE A 141 7.12 2.39 2.17
CA PHE A 141 8.07 2.78 3.22
C PHE A 141 8.76 1.53 3.75
N ASN A 142 10.10 1.53 3.72
CA ASN A 142 10.90 0.41 4.21
C ASN A 142 11.15 0.53 5.72
N ASP A 143 10.07 0.55 6.50
CA ASP A 143 10.13 0.70 7.95
C ASP A 143 9.05 -0.16 8.64
N PRO A 144 9.44 -1.14 9.49
CA PRO A 144 8.50 -2.04 10.15
C PRO A 144 7.52 -1.33 11.10
N THR A 145 7.82 -0.12 11.58
CA THR A 145 6.96 0.66 12.50
C THR A 145 5.57 0.90 11.91
N TYR A 146 5.49 1.15 10.59
CA TYR A 146 4.22 1.35 9.90
C TYR A 146 3.31 0.11 9.92
N SER A 147 3.83 -1.07 10.25
CA SER A 147 3.03 -2.31 10.32
C SER A 147 1.94 -2.26 11.38
N VAL A 148 2.00 -1.32 12.33
CA VAL A 148 0.93 -1.03 13.29
C VAL A 148 -0.43 -0.97 12.59
N PHE A 149 -0.54 -0.25 11.47
CA PHE A 149 -1.78 -0.04 10.73
C PHE A 149 -2.39 -1.29 10.07
N CYS A 150 -1.66 -2.41 10.03
CA CYS A 150 -2.17 -3.68 9.50
C CYS A 150 -3.16 -4.37 10.46
N PHE A 151 -3.21 -3.96 11.73
CA PHE A 151 -3.87 -4.71 12.82
C PHE A 151 -5.04 -3.96 13.49
N LYS A 152 -5.66 -3.01 12.79
CA LYS A 152 -6.68 -2.13 13.36
C LYS A 152 -7.82 -2.88 14.06
N PRO A 153 -8.27 -2.43 15.25
CA PRO A 153 -7.70 -1.31 16.03
C PRO A 153 -6.40 -1.71 16.76
N ASP A 154 -5.42 -0.81 16.76
CA ASP A 154 -4.04 -1.07 17.20
C ASP A 154 -3.39 0.17 17.82
N TYR A 155 -2.30 -0.05 18.56
CA TYR A 155 -1.29 0.95 18.92
C TYR A 155 0.07 0.29 19.12
N ILE A 156 1.13 1.08 19.01
CA ILE A 156 2.49 0.70 19.41
C ILE A 156 2.62 0.85 20.92
N GLY A 157 3.10 -0.19 21.60
CA GLY A 157 3.17 -0.21 23.06
C GLY A 157 4.46 -0.82 23.61
N LEU A 158 4.50 -1.00 24.93
CA LEU A 158 5.66 -1.49 25.67
C LEU A 158 6.90 -0.59 25.46
N TYR A 159 8.10 -1.17 25.39
CA TYR A 159 9.36 -0.41 25.29
C TYR A 159 9.42 0.52 24.08
N GLU A 160 8.85 0.09 22.95
CA GLU A 160 8.80 0.89 21.72
C GLU A 160 8.06 2.22 21.93
N ALA A 161 7.02 2.24 22.76
CA ALA A 161 6.29 3.47 23.07
C ALA A 161 7.15 4.48 23.84
N PHE A 162 8.09 4.02 24.67
CA PHE A 162 9.04 4.91 25.34
C PHE A 162 10.11 5.43 24.38
N SER A 163 10.59 4.57 23.48
CA SER A 163 11.55 4.94 22.43
C SER A 163 11.00 6.03 21.52
N LEU A 164 9.79 5.82 20.98
CA LEU A 164 9.10 6.78 20.12
C LEU A 164 8.72 8.11 20.81
N ARG A 165 8.86 8.18 22.14
CA ARG A 165 8.66 9.38 22.95
C ARG A 165 9.97 9.95 23.49
N ASN A 166 11.11 9.49 22.98
CA ASN A 166 12.47 9.92 23.35
C ASN A 166 12.81 9.69 24.84
N LEU A 167 12.26 8.63 25.45
CA LEU A 167 12.53 8.25 26.85
C LEU A 167 13.39 6.99 26.98
N TRP A 168 13.72 6.36 25.86
CA TRP A 168 14.52 5.14 25.78
C TRP A 168 15.33 5.15 24.48
N GLU A 169 16.64 4.94 24.56
CA GLU A 169 17.56 5.07 23.41
C GLU A 169 17.95 3.73 22.78
N GLN A 170 17.56 2.59 23.36
CA GLN A 170 17.91 1.30 22.78
C GLN A 170 16.94 0.93 21.66
N GLU A 171 17.48 0.33 20.60
CA GLU A 171 16.67 -0.27 19.54
C GLU A 171 15.76 -1.36 20.13
N THR A 172 14.46 -1.16 19.95
CA THR A 172 13.42 -2.10 20.36
C THR A 172 12.76 -2.68 19.11
N ASN A 173 12.30 -3.93 19.22
CA ASN A 173 11.43 -4.49 18.19
C ASN A 173 10.10 -3.74 18.22
N THR A 174 9.52 -3.46 17.04
CA THR A 174 8.17 -2.91 16.96
C THR A 174 7.19 -3.86 17.66
N ILE A 175 6.50 -3.37 18.70
CA ILE A 175 5.51 -4.13 19.44
C ILE A 175 4.12 -3.53 19.22
N ILE A 176 3.25 -4.29 18.58
CA ILE A 176 1.88 -3.89 18.25
C ILE A 176 0.92 -4.53 19.23
N ILE A 177 0.15 -3.70 19.93
CA ILE A 177 -0.95 -4.13 20.77
C ILE A 177 -2.26 -3.93 20.01
N THR A 178 -3.08 -4.98 19.93
CA THR A 178 -4.35 -4.96 19.18
C THR A 178 -5.45 -5.71 19.92
N THR A 179 -6.70 -5.31 19.71
CA THR A 179 -7.86 -6.13 20.16
C THR A 179 -8.26 -7.20 19.16
N LYS A 180 -7.75 -7.10 17.92
CA LYS A 180 -8.08 -8.00 16.81
C LYS A 180 -7.75 -9.44 17.20
N ARG A 181 -8.65 -10.37 16.86
CA ARG A 181 -8.43 -11.80 17.06
C ARG A 181 -7.43 -12.32 16.03
N VAL A 182 -6.14 -12.12 16.30
CA VAL A 182 -5.02 -12.61 15.49
C VAL A 182 -4.07 -13.44 16.34
N LYS A 183 -3.35 -14.38 15.71
CA LYS A 183 -2.26 -15.11 16.36
C LYS A 183 -1.18 -14.11 16.76
N GLY A 184 -0.96 -13.98 18.07
CA GLY A 184 0.12 -13.19 18.66
C GLY A 184 1.48 -13.88 18.50
N GLY A 185 2.53 -13.15 18.82
CA GLY A 185 3.93 -13.59 18.70
C GLY A 185 4.70 -12.81 17.63
N ILE A 186 5.89 -13.32 17.33
CA ILE A 186 6.83 -12.70 16.39
C ILE A 186 6.33 -12.90 14.94
N ARG A 187 6.43 -11.84 14.15
CA ARG A 187 6.26 -11.85 12.69
C ARG A 187 7.47 -11.20 12.06
N LYS A 188 8.03 -11.86 11.05
CA LYS A 188 9.02 -11.25 10.19
C LYS A 188 8.31 -10.31 9.22
N ILE A 189 8.59 -9.01 9.32
CA ILE A 189 8.08 -7.96 8.44
C ILE A 189 9.30 -7.20 7.94
N LEU A 190 9.48 -7.15 6.62
CA LEU A 190 10.75 -6.72 6.01
C LEU A 190 11.90 -7.57 6.59
N ASP A 191 12.98 -6.90 7.03
CA ASP A 191 14.15 -7.51 7.64
C ASP A 191 14.12 -7.51 9.18
N SER A 192 12.98 -7.11 9.78
CA SER A 192 12.84 -6.95 11.23
C SER A 192 11.76 -7.87 11.83
N ASN A 193 11.90 -8.10 13.14
CA ASN A 193 10.90 -8.81 13.93
C ASN A 193 9.88 -7.82 14.50
N VAL A 194 8.61 -8.06 14.20
CA VAL A 194 7.47 -7.32 14.76
C VAL A 194 6.70 -8.24 15.69
N ILE A 195 6.47 -7.80 16.92
CA ILE A 195 5.79 -8.60 17.95
C ILE A 195 4.34 -8.16 18.03
N ILE A 196 3.42 -9.11 17.87
CA ILE A 196 1.99 -8.84 18.02
C ILE A 196 1.50 -9.37 19.35
N LYS A 197 0.90 -8.48 20.15
CA LYS A 197 0.24 -8.83 21.40
C LYS A 197 -1.25 -8.50 21.33
N ARG A 198 -2.07 -9.46 21.72
CA ARG A 198 -3.51 -9.27 21.80
C ARG A 198 -3.89 -8.82 23.20
N ILE A 199 -4.61 -7.70 23.30
CA ILE A 199 -5.15 -7.19 24.56
C ILE A 199 -6.67 -7.39 24.60
N LYS A 200 -7.23 -7.57 25.80
CA LYS A 200 -8.69 -7.59 25.98
C LYS A 200 -9.27 -6.20 25.65
N PRO A 201 -10.42 -6.10 24.94
CA PRO A 201 -10.99 -4.80 24.56
C PRO A 201 -11.16 -3.81 25.71
N LYS A 202 -11.56 -4.28 26.90
CA LYS A 202 -11.70 -3.43 28.10
C LYS A 202 -10.39 -2.82 28.65
N TYR A 203 -9.24 -3.26 28.13
CA TYR A 203 -7.91 -2.76 28.48
C TYR A 203 -7.25 -1.99 27.31
N PHE A 204 -7.99 -1.78 26.22
CA PHE A 204 -7.52 -1.07 25.03
C PHE A 204 -7.81 0.43 25.15
N PHE A 205 -6.90 1.15 25.79
CA PHE A 205 -6.97 2.61 26.02
C PHE A 205 -5.56 3.15 26.27
N GLY A 206 -5.43 4.47 26.49
CA GLY A 206 -4.16 5.08 26.91
C GLY A 206 -3.13 5.15 25.79
N PHE A 207 -3.57 5.55 24.60
CA PHE A 207 -2.72 5.79 23.45
C PHE A 207 -3.21 7.02 22.70
N ASP A 208 -2.27 7.72 22.08
CA ASP A 208 -2.51 8.92 21.28
C ASP A 208 -1.73 8.81 19.97
N TYR A 209 -1.92 9.78 19.07
CA TYR A 209 -1.19 9.82 17.82
C TYR A 209 0.09 10.65 17.97
N VAL A 210 1.23 10.03 17.70
CA VAL A 210 2.55 10.68 17.71
C VAL A 210 3.02 10.87 16.28
N LYS A 211 3.62 12.03 15.99
CA LYS A 211 4.22 12.29 14.69
C LYS A 211 5.49 11.45 14.56
N TYR A 212 5.53 10.63 13.51
CA TYR A 212 6.64 9.76 13.13
C TYR A 212 6.89 9.92 11.64
N ASP A 213 8.05 10.48 11.30
CA ASP A 213 8.38 11.01 9.98
C ASP A 213 7.25 11.92 9.41
N ASN A 214 6.57 11.42 8.39
CA ASN A 214 5.52 12.10 7.64
C ASN A 214 4.10 11.73 8.10
N PHE A 215 3.97 10.81 9.05
CA PHE A 215 2.69 10.26 9.46
C PHE A 215 2.45 10.37 10.96
N TYR A 216 1.20 10.20 11.34
CA TYR A 216 0.80 10.07 12.73
C TYR A 216 0.50 8.61 13.01
N ILE A 217 1.23 8.00 13.94
CA ILE A 217 1.06 6.61 14.34
C ILE A 217 0.45 6.52 15.74
N PRO A 218 -0.42 5.53 16.01
CA PRO A 218 -0.98 5.33 17.34
C PRO A 218 0.09 4.74 18.26
N VAL A 219 0.41 5.43 19.35
CA VAL A 219 1.42 5.05 20.33
C VAL A 219 0.84 5.21 21.73
N SER A 220 1.04 4.20 22.60
CA SER A 220 0.69 4.31 24.02
C SER A 220 1.24 5.61 24.62
N ASP A 221 0.51 6.18 25.57
CA ASP A 221 1.01 7.29 26.38
C ASP A 221 2.13 6.83 27.33
N LEU A 222 2.51 7.64 28.32
CA LEU A 222 3.61 7.31 29.23
C LEU A 222 3.20 6.30 30.31
N GLU A 223 1.96 6.38 30.78
CA GLU A 223 1.46 5.56 31.88
C GLU A 223 1.05 4.16 31.43
N LYS A 224 0.45 4.04 30.24
CA LYS A 224 -0.12 2.79 29.74
C LYS A 224 0.93 1.67 29.55
N PRO A 225 2.13 1.92 28.98
CA PRO A 225 3.15 0.89 28.80
C PRO A 225 3.64 0.29 30.12
N LEU A 226 3.68 1.06 31.21
CA LEU A 226 4.05 0.53 32.53
C LEU A 226 3.07 -0.56 32.98
N ILE A 227 1.78 -0.31 32.76
CA ILE A 227 0.71 -1.28 33.07
C ILE A 227 0.76 -2.46 32.09
N ASP A 228 1.02 -2.20 30.80
CA ASP A 228 1.07 -3.25 29.78
C ASP A 228 2.27 -4.19 29.94
N LEU A 229 3.44 -3.68 30.31
CA LEU A 229 4.61 -4.51 30.60
C LEU A 229 4.24 -5.56 31.65
N ILE A 230 3.60 -5.13 32.74
CA ILE A 230 3.16 -6.02 33.81
C ILE A 230 2.04 -6.96 33.33
N TYR A 231 1.07 -6.45 32.57
CA TYR A 231 -0.03 -7.26 32.02
C TYR A 231 0.46 -8.39 31.10
N PHE A 232 1.44 -8.09 30.25
CA PHE A 232 2.03 -9.04 29.31
C PHE A 232 3.20 -9.85 29.89
N LYS A 233 3.51 -9.65 31.18
CA LYS A 233 4.62 -10.30 31.89
C LYS A 233 5.99 -10.02 31.27
N GLU A 234 6.16 -8.83 30.73
CA GLU A 234 7.44 -8.30 30.26
C GLU A 234 8.21 -7.64 31.41
N PRO A 235 9.55 -7.68 31.39
CA PRO A 235 10.36 -7.16 32.48
C PRO A 235 10.32 -5.63 32.58
N LEU A 236 9.92 -5.12 33.74
CA LEU A 236 10.04 -3.69 34.06
C LEU A 236 11.41 -3.46 34.72
N THR A 237 12.35 -2.86 33.98
CA THR A 237 13.71 -2.63 34.50
C THR A 237 13.77 -1.36 35.35
N SER A 238 14.67 -1.36 36.34
CA SER A 238 14.91 -0.20 37.21
C SER A 238 15.37 1.04 36.44
N GLN A 239 16.07 0.86 35.32
CA GLN A 239 16.51 1.95 34.44
C GLN A 239 15.33 2.66 33.77
N ILE A 240 14.35 1.90 33.25
CA ILE A 240 13.10 2.46 32.70
C ILE A 240 12.39 3.27 33.78
N LEU A 241 12.23 2.70 34.96
CA LEU A 241 11.59 3.38 36.09
C LEU A 241 12.33 4.68 36.45
N LYS A 242 13.66 4.66 36.55
CA LYS A 242 14.44 5.85 36.91
C LYS A 242 14.27 7.00 35.90
N ASN A 243 14.24 6.70 34.61
CA ASN A 243 14.09 7.70 33.55
C ASN A 243 12.66 8.26 33.50
N ILE A 244 11.66 7.41 33.77
CA ILE A 244 10.26 7.72 33.54
C ILE A 244 9.56 8.25 34.81
N LYS A 245 10.07 7.96 36.01
CA LYS A 245 9.47 8.36 37.30
C LYS A 245 9.27 9.88 37.44
N LYS A 246 10.11 10.68 36.78
CA LYS A 246 10.02 12.16 36.80
C LYS A 246 8.91 12.71 35.92
N THR A 247 8.46 11.96 34.91
CA THR A 247 7.51 12.45 33.88
C THR A 247 6.12 11.86 34.01
N ILE A 248 5.95 10.74 34.73
CA ILE A 248 4.66 10.07 34.86
C ILE A 248 3.70 10.73 35.83
N GLU A 249 2.42 10.65 35.50
CA GLU A 249 1.35 11.12 36.35
C GLU A 249 0.71 9.99 37.16
N LYS A 250 1.05 9.91 38.46
CA LYS A 250 0.46 8.91 39.39
C LYS A 250 -1.07 8.87 39.33
N LYS A 251 -1.72 10.04 39.26
CA LYS A 251 -3.19 10.15 39.18
C LYS A 251 -3.76 9.43 37.94
N LYS A 252 -3.03 9.50 36.82
CA LYS A 252 -3.43 8.89 35.55
C LYS A 252 -3.24 7.38 35.56
N ILE A 253 -2.15 6.88 36.15
CA ILE A 253 -1.96 5.43 36.42
C ILE A 253 -3.12 4.89 37.27
N LEU A 254 -3.46 5.57 38.37
CA LEU A 254 -4.57 5.16 39.24
C LEU A 254 -5.91 5.16 38.49
N LYS A 255 -6.15 6.14 37.61
CA LYS A 255 -7.34 6.19 36.74
C LYS A 255 -7.39 4.98 35.81
N TYR A 256 -6.28 4.63 35.17
CA TYR A 256 -6.17 3.48 34.26
C TYR A 256 -6.37 2.15 34.96
N LEU A 257 -5.83 2.01 36.17
CA LEU A 257 -5.98 0.81 36.99
C LEU A 257 -7.42 0.50 37.38
N LYS A 258 -8.33 1.49 37.40
CA LYS A 258 -9.76 1.28 37.71
C LYS A 258 -10.42 0.24 36.81
N SER A 259 -9.98 0.10 35.56
CA SER A 259 -10.51 -0.90 34.62
C SER A 259 -10.07 -2.34 34.94
N TYR A 260 -9.03 -2.51 35.77
CA TYR A 260 -8.44 -3.81 36.10
C TYR A 260 -8.95 -4.38 37.44
N PRO A 261 -8.88 -5.71 37.65
CA PRO A 261 -9.20 -6.34 38.93
C PRO A 261 -8.31 -5.85 40.09
N LYS A 262 -8.85 -5.80 41.31
CA LYS A 262 -8.18 -5.23 42.51
C LYS A 262 -6.81 -5.87 42.82
N ASN A 263 -6.69 -7.18 42.67
CA ASN A 263 -5.42 -7.88 42.85
C ASN A 263 -4.35 -7.41 41.84
N PHE A 264 -4.73 -7.21 40.57
CA PHE A 264 -3.83 -6.67 39.56
C PHE A 264 -3.45 -5.21 39.85
N GLN A 265 -4.39 -4.39 40.33
CA GLN A 265 -4.09 -3.01 40.73
C GLN A 265 -3.01 -2.97 41.81
N LYS A 266 -3.17 -3.77 42.88
CA LYS A 266 -2.18 -3.87 43.97
C LYS A 266 -0.81 -4.30 43.45
N PHE A 267 -0.77 -5.35 42.63
CA PHE A 267 0.46 -5.86 42.02
C PHE A 267 1.17 -4.82 41.16
N VAL A 268 0.43 -4.03 40.38
CA VAL A 268 1.02 -2.97 39.56
C VAL A 268 1.63 -1.86 40.43
N LEU A 269 0.93 -1.40 41.47
CA LEU A 269 1.42 -0.34 42.34
C LEU A 269 2.69 -0.77 43.10
N GLU A 270 2.74 -2.01 43.57
CA GLU A 270 3.95 -2.59 44.19
C GLU A 270 5.14 -2.59 43.22
N LYS A 271 4.92 -2.88 41.93
CA LYS A 271 5.99 -2.99 40.92
C LYS A 271 6.50 -1.65 40.39
N ILE A 272 5.65 -0.62 40.34
CA ILE A 272 6.06 0.70 39.84
C ILE A 272 6.61 1.58 40.98
N GLU A 273 6.50 1.15 42.24
CA GLU A 273 6.99 1.88 43.43
C GLU A 273 6.42 3.31 43.53
N ILE A 274 5.10 3.44 43.33
CA ILE A 274 4.38 4.73 43.40
C ILE A 274 3.34 4.75 44.50
#